data_AF-A0A813GP80-F1
#
_entry.id   AF-A0A813GP80-F1
#
_cell.length_a   1.000
_cell.length_b   1.000
_cell.length_c   1.000
_cell.angle_alpha   90.00
_cell.angle_beta   90.00
_cell.angle_gamma   90.00
#
_symmetry.space_group_name_H-M   'P 1'
#
loop_
_entity.id
_entity.type
_entity.pdbx_description
1 polymer ?
#
loop_
_entity_poly.entity_id
_entity_poly.type
_entity_poly.pdbx_seq_one_letter_code
_entity_poly.pdbx_strand_id
1 'polypeptide(L)'
;AFWSLVRTAQGEILPRYGFESSDRGLQELVGSLEPLAQEPDIQLVSDSIGNLLFNAPCEEEVSGHGKLHSEARREVLSLLRAQLAAFGRMEVSQQVEQLKLSAGLSPEESCDEKLPGLAELALSVQTGLLPTFGFEANRRGLSRMICSCAQFLGFA
;
A
#
# COMPACT_ATOMS: atom_id res chain seq x y z
N ALA A 1 -0.16 10.10 24.56
CA ALA A 1 -0.17 8.62 24.50
C ALA A 1 0.39 8.10 23.17
N PHE A 2 -0.25 8.38 22.02
CA PHE A 2 0.19 7.88 20.70
C PHE A 2 1.66 8.18 20.36
N TRP A 3 2.09 9.44 20.44
CA TRP A 3 3.47 9.82 20.12
C TRP A 3 4.53 9.18 21.03
N SER A 4 4.17 8.93 22.28
CA SER A 4 5.04 8.20 23.21
C SER A 4 5.18 6.74 22.79
N LEU A 5 4.09 6.10 22.35
CA LEU A 5 4.10 4.73 21.85
C LEU A 5 4.96 4.61 20.57
N VAL A 6 4.81 5.56 19.66
CA VAL A 6 5.60 5.64 18.42
C VAL A 6 7.09 5.80 18.75
N ARG A 7 7.45 6.67 19.69
CA ARG A 7 8.83 6.84 20.15
C ARG A 7 9.41 5.59 20.79
N THR A 8 8.64 4.89 21.62
CA THR A 8 9.09 3.63 22.22
C THR A 8 9.40 2.59 21.14
N ALA A 9 8.51 2.42 20.17
CA ALA A 9 8.73 1.49 19.06
C ALA A 9 9.92 1.90 18.18
N GLN A 10 10.05 3.19 17.85
CA GLN A 10 11.17 3.71 17.08
C GLN A 10 12.51 3.48 17.79
N GLY A 11 12.56 3.62 19.12
CA GLY A 11 13.77 3.39 19.88
C GLY A 11 14.24 1.92 19.89
N GLU A 12 13.32 0.97 19.76
CA GLU A 12 13.65 -0.45 19.61
C GLU A 12 14.07 -0.83 18.18
N ILE A 13 13.61 -0.08 17.19
CA ILE A 13 13.80 -0.37 15.76
C ILE A 13 15.08 0.27 15.23
N LEU A 14 15.28 1.57 15.47
CA LEU A 14 16.39 2.36 14.90
C LEU A 14 17.78 1.70 15.09
N PRO A 15 18.13 1.19 16.28
CA PRO A 15 19.44 0.55 16.49
C PRO A 15 19.67 -0.69 15.65
N ARG A 16 18.60 -1.42 15.25
CA ARG A 16 18.71 -2.62 14.41
C ARG A 16 19.19 -2.31 12.99
N TYR A 17 19.03 -1.05 12.58
CA TYR A 17 19.43 -0.56 11.27
C TYR A 17 20.63 0.41 11.36
N GLY A 18 21.30 0.45 12.51
CA GLY A 18 22.50 1.28 12.71
C GLY A 18 22.23 2.75 13.03
N PHE A 19 20.98 3.13 13.29
CA PHE A 19 20.61 4.51 13.67
C PHE A 19 20.47 4.65 15.19
N GLU A 20 20.76 5.84 15.70
CA GLU A 20 20.57 6.13 17.13
C GLU A 20 19.09 6.06 17.52
N SER A 21 18.78 5.55 18.71
CA SER A 21 17.44 5.58 19.30
C SER A 21 17.07 7.01 19.79
N SER A 22 17.18 7.99 18.90
CA SER A 22 16.97 9.40 19.18
C SER A 22 16.20 10.06 18.03
N ASP A 23 15.69 11.28 18.27
CA ASP A 23 15.04 12.07 17.21
C ASP A 23 16.02 12.37 16.07
N ARG A 24 17.32 12.49 16.39
CA ARG A 24 18.38 12.64 15.40
C ARG A 24 18.56 11.37 14.57
N GLY A 25 18.62 10.19 15.18
CA GLY A 25 18.72 8.93 14.44
C GLY A 25 17.50 8.67 13.55
N LEU A 26 16.30 9.13 13.96
CA LEU A 26 15.12 9.12 13.09
C LEU A 26 15.28 10.04 11.89
N GLN A 27 15.79 11.27 12.07
CA GLN A 27 16.08 12.17 10.96
C GLN A 27 17.15 11.61 10.02
N GLU A 28 18.17 10.96 10.54
CA GLU A 28 19.21 10.28 9.76
C GLU A 28 18.62 9.10 8.95
N LEU A 29 17.74 8.30 9.56
CA LEU A 29 16.99 7.25 8.85
C LEU A 29 16.16 7.87 7.71
N VAL A 30 15.34 8.88 8.00
CA VAL A 30 14.49 9.53 7.00
C VAL A 30 15.31 10.12 5.86
N GLY A 31 16.42 10.81 6.17
CA GLY A 31 17.34 11.33 5.17
C GLY A 31 18.01 10.23 4.34
N SER A 32 18.31 9.08 4.94
CA SER A 32 18.86 7.93 4.19
C SER A 32 17.87 7.31 3.20
N LEU A 33 16.57 7.50 3.42
CA LEU A 33 15.50 7.06 2.53
C LEU A 33 15.16 8.09 1.45
N GLU A 34 15.68 9.33 1.55
CA GLU A 34 15.40 10.40 0.60
C GLU A 34 15.86 10.09 -0.84
N PRO A 35 17.05 9.48 -1.06
CA PRO A 35 17.44 9.03 -2.40
C PRO A 35 16.48 7.99 -2.97
N LEU A 36 15.96 7.08 -2.13
CA LEU A 36 14.98 6.07 -2.53
C LEU A 36 13.64 6.71 -2.93
N ALA A 37 13.26 7.84 -2.33
CA ALA A 37 12.07 8.57 -2.74
C ALA A 37 12.21 9.24 -4.13
N GLN A 38 13.44 9.35 -4.64
CA GLN A 38 13.72 9.85 -5.99
C GLN A 38 13.91 8.72 -7.01
N GLU A 39 13.91 7.46 -6.59
CA GLU A 39 13.97 6.32 -7.51
C GLU A 39 12.67 6.24 -8.33
N PRO A 40 12.76 6.13 -9.67
CA PRO A 40 11.60 6.15 -10.55
C PRO A 40 10.61 5.01 -10.26
N ASP A 41 11.11 3.82 -9.90
CA ASP A 41 10.25 2.68 -9.54
C ASP A 41 9.45 2.95 -8.25
N ILE A 42 10.07 3.60 -7.27
CA ILE A 42 9.41 3.96 -6.00
C ILE A 42 8.39 5.07 -6.23
N GLN A 43 8.72 6.05 -7.09
CA GLN A 43 7.77 7.08 -7.51
C GLN A 43 6.59 6.47 -8.28
N LEU A 44 6.84 5.59 -9.24
CA LEU A 44 5.81 4.91 -10.00
C LEU A 44 4.86 4.11 -9.11
N VAL A 45 5.40 3.36 -8.14
CA VAL A 45 4.58 2.60 -7.18
C VAL A 45 3.80 3.55 -6.27
N SER A 46 4.44 4.61 -5.78
CA SER A 46 3.79 5.65 -4.97
C SER A 46 2.65 6.35 -5.73
N ASP A 47 2.87 6.70 -7.00
CA ASP A 47 1.90 7.34 -7.88
C ASP A 47 0.80 6.38 -8.32
N SER A 48 1.12 5.11 -8.54
CA SER A 48 0.12 4.07 -8.84
C SER A 48 -0.78 3.82 -7.65
N ILE A 49 -0.21 3.76 -6.44
CA ILE A 49 -0.96 3.70 -5.19
C ILE A 49 -1.82 4.96 -5.05
N GLY A 50 -1.24 6.14 -5.29
CA GLY A 50 -1.99 7.39 -5.28
C GLY A 50 -3.16 7.39 -6.27
N ASN A 51 -2.92 7.06 -7.52
CA ASN A 51 -3.95 7.01 -8.56
C ASN A 51 -5.03 5.97 -8.26
N LEU A 52 -4.66 4.79 -7.74
CA LEU A 52 -5.62 3.76 -7.33
C LEU A 52 -6.45 4.20 -6.12
N LEU A 53 -5.85 4.94 -5.18
CA LEU A 53 -6.54 5.43 -3.98
C LEU A 53 -7.35 6.72 -4.22
N PHE A 54 -6.99 7.54 -5.21
CA PHE A 54 -7.51 8.91 -5.37
C PHE A 54 -8.25 9.18 -6.69
N ASN A 55 -8.05 8.40 -7.76
CA ASN A 55 -8.69 8.60 -9.07
C ASN A 55 -9.77 7.56 -9.43
N ALA A 56 -10.09 6.64 -8.51
CA ALA A 56 -11.24 5.75 -8.69
C ALA A 56 -12.53 6.55 -8.42
N PRO A 57 -13.49 6.65 -9.37
CA PRO A 57 -14.77 7.26 -9.10
C PRO A 57 -15.48 6.44 -8.01
N CYS A 58 -15.56 7.01 -6.81
CA CYS A 58 -16.41 6.44 -5.78
C CYS A 58 -17.86 6.66 -6.21
N GLU A 59 -18.50 5.59 -6.68
CA GLU A 59 -19.95 5.60 -6.83
C GLU A 59 -20.54 5.79 -5.43
N GLU A 60 -21.03 7.02 -5.21
CA GLU A 60 -21.80 7.39 -4.03
C GLU A 60 -23.02 6.48 -3.96
N GLU A 61 -23.04 5.55 -3.00
CA GLU A 61 -24.17 5.27 -2.10
C GLU A 61 -23.66 4.37 -0.96
N VAL A 62 -23.11 4.99 0.09
CA VAL A 62 -23.15 4.37 1.43
C VAL A 62 -23.75 5.41 2.37
N SER A 63 -25.03 5.67 2.17
CA SER A 63 -25.84 6.38 3.16
C SER A 63 -25.98 5.47 4.38
N GLY A 64 -25.33 5.88 5.47
CA GLY A 64 -25.56 5.34 6.79
C GLY A 64 -24.42 4.51 7.36
N HIS A 65 -23.31 5.14 7.74
CA HIS A 65 -22.59 4.78 8.97
C HIS A 65 -22.07 6.07 9.62
N GLY A 66 -22.90 6.65 10.48
CA GLY A 66 -22.49 7.71 11.39
C GLY A 66 -21.38 7.21 12.33
N LYS A 67 -20.40 8.06 12.59
CA LYS A 67 -19.30 7.88 13.57
C LYS A 67 -18.50 6.59 13.37
N LEU A 68 -17.50 6.62 12.50
CA LEU A 68 -16.52 5.53 12.42
C LEU A 68 -15.50 5.63 13.57
N HIS A 69 -15.65 4.64 14.45
CA HIS A 69 -14.90 4.32 15.66
C HIS A 69 -13.40 4.11 15.39
N SER A 70 -12.57 4.26 16.43
CA SER A 70 -11.14 3.92 16.45
C SER A 70 -10.82 2.48 15.99
N GLU A 71 -11.81 1.60 15.98
CA GLU A 71 -11.74 0.23 15.47
C GLU A 71 -11.63 0.18 13.95
N ALA A 72 -12.38 1.02 13.23
CA ALA A 72 -12.33 1.07 11.76
C ALA A 72 -10.96 1.50 11.23
N ARG A 73 -10.29 2.44 11.91
CA ARG A 73 -8.91 2.82 11.55
C ARG A 73 -7.92 1.66 11.76
N ARG A 74 -8.11 0.85 12.80
CA ARG A 74 -7.28 -0.34 13.07
C ARG A 74 -7.49 -1.41 12.01
N GLU A 75 -8.73 -1.62 11.60
CA GLU A 75 -9.09 -2.54 10.52
C GLU A 75 -8.52 -2.11 9.18
N VAL A 76 -8.61 -0.83 8.83
CA VAL A 76 -7.97 -0.28 7.62
C VAL A 76 -6.45 -0.48 7.64
N LEU A 77 -5.79 -0.19 8.77
CA LEU A 77 -4.35 -0.45 8.90
C LEU A 77 -4.00 -1.95 8.80
N SER A 78 -4.86 -2.82 9.33
CA SER A 78 -4.71 -4.27 9.21
C SER A 78 -4.83 -4.71 7.74
N LEU A 79 -5.82 -4.17 7.03
CA LEU A 79 -6.03 -4.41 5.60
C LEU A 79 -4.84 -3.95 4.76
N LEU A 80 -4.35 -2.72 4.97
CA LEU A 80 -3.20 -2.18 4.24
C LEU A 80 -1.93 -3.01 4.48
N ARG A 81 -1.70 -3.46 5.72
CA ARG A 81 -0.59 -4.37 6.04
C ARG A 81 -0.74 -5.71 5.34
N ALA A 82 -1.95 -6.26 5.31
CA ALA A 82 -2.21 -7.54 4.67
C ALA A 82 -2.06 -7.42 3.13
N GLN A 83 -2.44 -6.29 2.54
CA GLN A 83 -2.15 -5.98 1.14
C GLN A 83 -0.65 -5.92 0.88
N LEU A 84 0.10 -5.13 1.66
CA LEU A 84 1.56 -5.05 1.53
C LEU A 84 2.22 -6.43 1.64
N ALA A 85 1.82 -7.24 2.62
CA ALA A 85 2.35 -8.59 2.81
C ALA A 85 1.97 -9.53 1.65
N ALA A 86 0.78 -9.38 1.06
CA ALA A 86 0.32 -10.20 -0.05
C ALA A 86 1.04 -9.85 -1.37
N PHE A 87 1.23 -8.56 -1.65
CA PHE A 87 1.97 -8.09 -2.82
C PHE A 87 3.50 -8.27 -2.70
N GLY A 88 4.03 -8.30 -1.48
CA GLY A 88 5.45 -8.56 -1.22
C GLY A 88 5.86 -10.04 -1.28
N ARG A 89 4.97 -10.95 -1.68
CA ARG A 89 5.29 -12.38 -1.82
C ARG A 89 6.14 -12.62 -3.06
N MET A 90 7.12 -13.52 -2.96
CA MET A 90 8.01 -13.83 -4.08
C MET A 90 7.26 -14.33 -5.30
N GLU A 91 6.17 -15.06 -5.13
CA GLU A 91 5.36 -15.57 -6.24
C GLU A 91 4.71 -14.45 -7.05
N VAL A 92 4.37 -13.32 -6.40
CA VAL A 92 3.82 -12.13 -7.07
C VAL A 92 4.94 -11.41 -7.81
N SER A 93 6.11 -11.22 -7.19
CA SER A 93 7.28 -10.62 -7.85
C SER A 93 7.71 -11.41 -9.09
N GLN A 94 7.79 -12.74 -9.00
CA GLN A 94 8.12 -13.61 -10.14
C GLN A 94 7.09 -13.49 -11.27
N GLN A 95 5.80 -13.36 -10.94
CA GLN A 95 4.77 -13.16 -11.96
C GLN A 95 4.87 -11.78 -12.62
N VAL A 96 5.21 -10.72 -11.88
CA VAL A 96 5.49 -9.40 -12.46
C VAL A 96 6.69 -9.46 -13.40
N GLU A 97 7.78 -10.14 -13.02
CA GLU A 97 8.94 -10.35 -13.89
C GLU A 97 8.58 -11.11 -15.17
N GLN A 98 7.77 -12.18 -15.06
CA GLN A 98 7.29 -12.91 -16.23
C GLN A 98 6.43 -12.03 -17.15
N LEU A 99 5.59 -11.16 -16.59
CA LEU A 99 4.81 -10.21 -17.36
C LEU A 99 5.73 -9.21 -18.09
N LYS A 100 6.75 -8.66 -17.41
CA LYS A 100 7.75 -7.78 -18.04
C LYS A 100 8.45 -8.46 -19.21
N LEU A 101 8.97 -9.68 -18.99
CA LEU A 101 9.63 -10.47 -20.03
C LEU A 101 8.70 -10.76 -21.21
N SER A 102 7.43 -11.08 -20.95
CA SER A 102 6.43 -11.34 -22.00
C SER A 102 6.07 -10.10 -22.82
N ALA A 103 6.18 -8.92 -22.22
CA ALA A 103 6.01 -7.63 -22.88
C ALA A 103 7.27 -7.15 -23.62
N GLY A 104 8.38 -7.92 -23.56
CA GLY A 104 9.66 -7.54 -24.14
C GLY A 104 10.43 -6.50 -23.33
N LEU A 105 10.05 -6.27 -22.08
CA LEU A 105 10.72 -5.35 -21.16
C LEU A 105 11.80 -6.09 -20.37
N SER A 106 12.88 -5.37 -20.07
CA SER A 106 13.90 -5.80 -19.12
C SER A 106 13.32 -5.89 -17.70
N PRO A 107 13.78 -6.82 -16.86
CA PRO A 107 13.38 -6.88 -15.45
C PRO A 107 13.62 -5.57 -14.69
N GLU A 108 14.68 -4.85 -15.08
CA GLU A 108 15.15 -3.59 -14.48
C GLU A 108 14.48 -2.34 -15.07
N GLU A 109 13.67 -2.47 -16.13
CA GLU A 109 12.94 -1.33 -16.68
C GLU A 109 11.76 -0.96 -15.77
N SER A 110 11.70 0.31 -15.37
CA SER A 110 10.52 0.95 -14.78
C SER A 110 9.38 0.82 -15.77
N CYS A 111 8.23 0.34 -15.29
CA CYS A 111 7.08 0.10 -16.15
C CYS A 111 6.10 1.28 -16.03
N ASP A 112 6.44 2.42 -16.64
CA ASP A 112 5.56 3.59 -16.69
C ASP A 112 4.27 3.32 -17.49
N GLU A 113 4.31 2.33 -18.38
CA GLU A 113 3.17 1.86 -19.16
C GLU A 113 2.38 0.75 -18.44
N LYS A 114 1.07 0.72 -18.70
CA LYS A 114 0.15 -0.32 -18.18
C LYS A 114 0.60 -1.70 -18.66
N LEU A 115 1.42 -2.37 -17.86
CA LEU A 115 1.88 -3.73 -18.11
C LEU A 115 0.66 -4.64 -18.32
N PRO A 116 0.47 -5.22 -19.52
CA PRO A 116 -0.67 -6.09 -19.79
C PRO A 116 -0.70 -7.25 -18.79
N GLY A 117 -1.86 -7.52 -18.18
CA GLY A 117 -2.02 -8.58 -17.18
C GLY A 117 -1.68 -8.18 -15.74
N LEU A 118 -1.07 -7.01 -15.51
CA LEU A 118 -0.76 -6.55 -14.14
C LEU A 118 -2.04 -6.28 -13.34
N ALA A 119 -3.08 -5.73 -13.98
CA ALA A 119 -4.37 -5.50 -13.33
C ALA A 119 -5.05 -6.81 -12.92
N GLU A 120 -4.95 -7.84 -13.75
CA GLU A 120 -5.47 -9.18 -13.50
C GLU A 120 -4.69 -9.89 -12.40
N LEU A 121 -3.37 -9.74 -12.39
CA LEU A 121 -2.50 -10.22 -11.31
C LEU A 121 -2.83 -9.54 -9.98
N ALA A 122 -2.96 -8.21 -9.98
CA ALA A 122 -3.37 -7.48 -8.79
C ALA A 122 -4.76 -7.90 -8.30
N LEU A 123 -5.71 -8.10 -9.22
CA LEU A 123 -7.05 -8.59 -8.87
C LEU A 123 -7.01 -10.02 -8.32
N SER A 124 -6.13 -10.90 -8.81
CA SER A 124 -6.02 -12.28 -8.29
C SER A 124 -5.54 -12.30 -6.83
N VAL A 125 -4.57 -11.45 -6.50
CA VAL A 125 -4.09 -11.23 -5.13
C VAL A 125 -5.23 -10.71 -4.24
N GLN A 126 -5.96 -9.70 -4.72
CA GLN A 126 -7.07 -9.10 -3.97
C GLN A 126 -8.24 -10.07 -3.77
N THR A 127 -8.53 -10.93 -4.76
CA THR A 127 -9.60 -11.95 -4.67
C THR A 127 -9.42 -12.87 -3.47
N GLY A 128 -8.17 -13.22 -3.11
CA GLY A 128 -7.88 -14.02 -1.92
C GLY A 128 -7.97 -13.23 -0.61
N LEU A 129 -7.74 -11.93 -0.64
CA LEU A 129 -7.62 -11.07 0.54
C LEU A 129 -8.95 -10.44 0.95
N LEU A 130 -9.68 -9.87 0.00
CA LEU A 130 -10.88 -9.06 0.22
C LEU A 130 -11.95 -9.75 1.10
N PRO A 131 -12.25 -11.06 0.95
CA PRO A 131 -13.25 -11.73 1.79
C PRO A 131 -12.91 -11.74 3.28
N THR A 132 -11.61 -11.74 3.63
CA THR A 132 -11.18 -11.73 5.05
C THR A 132 -11.51 -10.41 5.76
N PHE A 133 -11.81 -9.37 4.99
CA PHE A 133 -12.19 -8.03 5.47
C PHE A 133 -13.64 -7.68 5.10
N GLY A 134 -14.45 -8.67 4.69
CA GLY A 134 -15.87 -8.48 4.39
C GLY A 134 -16.17 -7.86 3.02
N PHE A 135 -15.17 -7.77 2.13
CA PHE A 135 -15.36 -7.30 0.75
C PHE A 135 -15.54 -8.48 -0.22
N GLU A 136 -16.28 -8.26 -1.30
CA GLU A 136 -16.44 -9.27 -2.35
C GLU A 136 -15.12 -9.53 -3.09
N ALA A 137 -14.89 -10.79 -3.47
CA ALA A 137 -13.70 -11.23 -4.19
C ALA A 137 -13.75 -10.88 -5.69
N ASN A 138 -14.04 -9.61 -6.01
CA ASN A 138 -14.23 -9.12 -7.37
C ASN A 138 -13.88 -7.62 -7.47
N ARG A 139 -13.93 -7.06 -8.70
CA ARG A 139 -13.62 -5.65 -8.95
C ARG A 139 -14.53 -4.68 -8.19
N ARG A 140 -15.80 -5.05 -7.96
CA ARG A 140 -16.75 -4.24 -7.19
C ARG A 140 -16.38 -4.19 -5.71
N GLY A 141 -16.01 -5.33 -5.12
CA GLY A 141 -15.52 -5.40 -3.74
C GLY A 141 -14.23 -4.61 -3.55
N LEU A 142 -13.31 -4.67 -4.52
CA LEU A 142 -12.10 -3.85 -4.53
C LEU A 142 -12.42 -2.35 -4.54
N SER A 143 -13.32 -1.90 -5.42
CA SER A 143 -13.75 -0.49 -5.49
C SER A 143 -14.36 -0.03 -4.16
N ARG A 144 -15.25 -0.83 -3.56
CA ARG A 144 -15.84 -0.54 -2.25
C ARG A 144 -14.79 -0.47 -1.13
N MET A 145 -13.80 -1.35 -1.17
CA MET A 145 -12.69 -1.34 -0.22
C MET A 145 -11.87 -0.06 -0.33
N ILE A 146 -11.53 0.37 -1.56
CA ILE A 146 -10.80 1.63 -1.80
C ILE A 146 -11.59 2.81 -1.23
N CYS A 147 -12.86 2.95 -1.60
CA CYS A 147 -13.71 4.05 -1.10
C CYS A 147 -13.88 4.04 0.42
N SER A 148 -13.95 2.85 1.03
CA SER A 148 -14.03 2.72 2.50
C SER A 148 -12.72 3.15 3.17
N CYS A 149 -11.57 2.82 2.58
CA CYS A 149 -10.26 3.19 3.12
C CYS A 149 -9.94 4.68 2.93
N ALA A 150 -10.37 5.28 1.81
CA ALA A 150 -10.13 6.68 1.48
C ALA A 150 -10.55 7.65 2.59
N GLN A 151 -11.68 7.36 3.25
CA GLN A 151 -12.21 8.15 4.38
C GLN A 151 -11.25 8.26 5.58
N PHE A 152 -10.32 7.32 5.73
CA PHE A 152 -9.36 7.27 6.85
C PHE A 152 -7.97 7.77 6.50
N LEU A 153 -7.69 7.95 5.21
CA LEU A 153 -6.41 8.45 4.72
C LEU A 153 -6.35 9.99 4.72
N GLY A 154 -7.43 10.66 5.12
CA GLY A 154 -7.47 12.11 5.34
C GLY A 154 -7.73 12.92 4.06
N PHE A 155 -8.31 12.30 3.04
CA PHE A 155 -8.69 12.96 1.80
C PHE A 155 -10.21 13.10 1.77
N ALA A 156 -10.69 14.22 2.31
CA ALA A 156 -12.04 14.76 2.12
C ALA A 156 -11.89 16.18 1.55
#